data_AF-A0A0P9F0P9-F1
#
_entry.id   AF-A0A0P9F0P9-F1
#
_cell.length_a   1.000
_cell.length_b   1.000
_cell.length_c   1.000
_cell.angle_alpha   90.00
_cell.angle_beta   90.00
_cell.angle_gamma   90.00
#
_symmetry.space_group_name_H-M   'P 1'
#
loop_
_entity.id
_entity.type
_entity.pdbx_description
1 polymer ?
#
loop_
_entity_poly.entity_id
_entity_poly.type
_entity_poly.pdbx_seq_one_letter_code
_entity_poly.pdbx_strand_id
1 'polypeptide(L)'
;MPDEPTSMQAQSNLGEAQDSVHKARRAVAEALSNTTTTSLEQASHAVQKAQHAVAQCTDSPMGPAVREVQDELSSVEADFGRAQQNT
;
A
#
# COMPACT_ATOMS: atom_id res chain seq x y z
N MET A 1 33.84 -10.08 9.53
CA MET A 1 33.04 -10.32 8.31
C MET A 1 31.85 -9.39 8.41
N PRO A 2 31.56 -8.55 7.41
CA PRO A 2 30.43 -7.63 7.50
C PRO A 2 29.14 -8.43 7.38
N ASP A 3 28.32 -8.39 8.43
CA ASP A 3 26.94 -8.85 8.38
C ASP A 3 26.19 -8.02 7.33
N GLU A 4 25.62 -8.66 6.31
CA GLU A 4 24.67 -8.05 5.36
C GLU A 4 23.23 -8.33 5.85
N PRO A 5 22.67 -7.57 6.82
CA PRO A 5 21.26 -7.69 7.18
C PRO A 5 20.33 -7.11 6.10
N THR A 6 20.88 -6.35 5.14
CA THR A 6 20.14 -5.58 4.14
C THR A 6 19.31 -6.44 3.20
N SER A 7 19.74 -7.65 2.84
CA SER A 7 19.02 -8.48 1.87
C SER A 7 17.73 -9.11 2.45
N MET A 8 17.77 -9.62 3.69
CA MET A 8 16.56 -10.19 4.33
C MET A 8 15.58 -9.11 4.82
N GLN A 9 16.10 -7.97 5.28
CA GLN A 9 15.25 -6.82 5.66
C GLN A 9 14.55 -6.23 4.44
N ALA A 10 15.25 -6.08 3.31
CA ALA A 10 14.67 -5.64 2.04
C ALA A 10 13.49 -6.51 1.59
N GLN A 11 13.65 -7.84 1.65
CA GLN A 11 12.62 -8.79 1.27
C GLN A 11 11.41 -8.75 2.21
N SER A 12 11.65 -8.62 3.52
CA SER A 12 10.57 -8.48 4.51
C SER A 12 9.77 -7.20 4.30
N ASN A 13 10.45 -6.08 4.07
CA ASN A 13 9.82 -4.78 3.84
C ASN A 13 8.93 -4.81 2.58
N LEU A 14 9.41 -5.41 1.50
CA LEU A 14 8.62 -5.55 0.27
C LEU A 14 7.35 -6.39 0.52
N GLY A 15 7.46 -7.50 1.26
CA GLY A 15 6.31 -8.32 1.62
C GLY A 15 5.28 -7.55 2.45
N GLU A 16 5.72 -6.74 3.42
CA GLU A 16 4.84 -5.86 4.17
C GLU A 16 4.18 -4.78 3.30
N ALA A 17 4.91 -4.23 2.34
CA ALA A 17 4.36 -3.25 1.40
C ALA A 17 3.29 -3.87 0.49
N GLN A 18 3.56 -5.04 -0.08
CA GLN A 18 2.59 -5.81 -0.88
C GLN A 18 1.33 -6.13 -0.08
N ASP A 19 1.47 -6.66 1.13
CA ASP A 19 0.34 -7.00 1.99
C ASP A 19 -0.47 -5.76 2.40
N SER A 20 0.22 -4.65 2.69
CA SER A 20 -0.43 -3.38 3.02
C SER A 20 -1.20 -2.80 1.83
N VAL A 21 -0.63 -2.80 0.62
CA VAL A 21 -1.33 -2.38 -0.60
C VAL A 21 -2.52 -3.29 -0.89
N HIS A 22 -2.37 -4.61 -0.73
CA HIS A 22 -3.46 -5.55 -0.92
C HIS A 22 -4.62 -5.29 0.06
N LYS A 23 -4.31 -4.99 1.33
CA LYS A 23 -5.31 -4.59 2.34
C LYS A 23 -5.98 -3.27 1.98
N ALA A 24 -5.19 -2.28 1.55
CA ALA A 24 -5.72 -0.99 1.09
C ALA A 24 -6.68 -1.15 -0.08
N ARG A 25 -6.31 -1.94 -1.09
CA ARG A 25 -7.16 -2.26 -2.23
C ARG A 25 -8.50 -2.86 -1.81
N ARG A 26 -8.48 -3.82 -0.88
CA ARG A 26 -9.71 -4.45 -0.37
C ARG A 26 -10.60 -3.42 0.35
N ALA A 27 -10.03 -2.65 1.27
CA ALA A 27 -10.76 -1.63 2.01
C ALA A 27 -11.36 -0.57 1.07
N VAL A 28 -10.61 -0.14 0.06
CA VAL A 28 -11.09 0.79 -0.97
C VAL A 28 -12.21 0.16 -1.83
N ALA A 29 -12.08 -1.09 -2.24
CA ALA A 29 -13.14 -1.79 -2.97
C ALA A 29 -14.42 -1.95 -2.15
N GLU A 30 -14.29 -2.20 -0.85
CA GLU A 30 -15.41 -2.21 0.10
C GLU A 30 -16.03 -0.83 0.22
N ALA A 31 -15.23 0.23 0.33
CA ALA A 31 -15.70 1.61 0.37
C ALA A 31 -16.38 2.04 -0.94
N LEU A 32 -15.91 1.58 -2.10
CA LEU A 32 -16.56 1.80 -3.40
C LEU A 32 -17.91 1.08 -3.51
N SER A 33 -18.02 -0.11 -2.90
CA SER A 33 -19.24 -0.91 -2.93
C SER A 33 -20.28 -0.40 -1.92
N ASN A 34 -19.83 0.04 -0.75
CA ASN A 34 -20.65 0.56 0.34
C ASN A 34 -19.99 1.82 0.89
N THR A 35 -20.24 2.95 0.22
CA THR A 35 -19.67 4.25 0.59
C THR A 35 -20.29 4.74 1.89
N THR A 36 -19.68 4.33 3.01
CA THR A 36 -20.02 4.80 4.34
C THR A 36 -18.80 5.48 4.96
N THR A 37 -19.03 6.37 5.92
CA THR A 37 -17.95 7.05 6.65
C THR A 37 -16.94 6.06 7.22
N THR A 38 -17.43 4.98 7.84
CA THR A 38 -16.57 3.92 8.41
C THR A 38 -15.71 3.23 7.34
N SER A 39 -16.29 2.87 6.20
CA SER A 39 -15.53 2.22 5.12
C SER A 39 -14.47 3.16 4.52
N LEU A 40 -14.79 4.45 4.38
CA LEU A 40 -13.83 5.45 3.90
C LEU A 40 -12.71 5.70 4.91
N GLU A 41 -13.01 5.75 6.21
CA GLU A 41 -11.98 5.88 7.25
C GLU A 41 -11.04 4.67 7.28
N GLN A 42 -11.59 3.46 7.15
CA GLN A 42 -10.78 2.24 7.07
C GLN A 42 -9.91 2.21 5.81
N ALA A 43 -10.49 2.57 4.66
CA ALA A 43 -9.75 2.68 3.42
C ALA A 43 -8.63 3.72 3.51
N SER A 44 -8.90 4.90 4.08
CA SER A 44 -7.89 5.94 4.33
C SER A 44 -6.73 5.42 5.18
N HIS A 45 -7.04 4.80 6.33
CA HIS A 45 -6.02 4.22 7.21
C HIS A 45 -5.18 3.16 6.51
N ALA A 46 -5.81 2.31 5.70
CA ALA A 46 -5.11 1.26 4.97
C ALA A 46 -4.20 1.84 3.87
N VAL A 47 -4.67 2.83 3.11
CA VAL A 47 -3.89 3.55 2.09
C VAL A 47 -2.68 4.23 2.73
N GLN A 48 -2.85 4.93 3.86
CA GLN A 48 -1.73 5.56 4.57
C GLN A 48 -0.68 4.54 5.04
N LYS A 49 -1.12 3.37 5.52
CA LYS A 49 -0.21 2.28 5.89
C LYS A 49 0.58 1.77 4.70
N ALA A 50 -0.11 1.57 3.57
CA ALA A 50 0.50 1.12 2.34
C ALA A 50 1.53 2.12 1.79
N GLN A 51 1.22 3.43 1.80
CA GLN A 51 2.17 4.50 1.48
C GLN A 51 3.44 4.41 2.34
N HIS A 52 3.27 4.27 3.67
CA HIS A 52 4.40 4.19 4.58
C HIS A 52 5.26 2.94 4.33
N ALA A 53 4.64 1.79 4.08
CA ALA A 53 5.36 0.55 3.78
C ALA A 53 6.14 0.65 2.46
N VAL A 54 5.54 1.21 1.40
CA VAL A 54 6.21 1.44 0.11
C VAL A 54 7.37 2.43 0.24
N ALA A 55 7.18 3.51 1.00
CA ALA A 55 8.24 4.49 1.26
C ALA A 55 9.47 3.84 1.93
N GLN A 56 9.26 2.93 2.88
CA GLN A 56 10.34 2.17 3.53
C GLN A 56 11.06 1.20 2.58
N CYS A 57 10.42 0.80 1.47
CA CYS A 57 11.06 -0.03 0.45
C CYS A 57 11.82 0.77 -0.61
N THR A 58 11.61 2.09 -0.68
CA THR A 58 12.21 2.95 -1.72
C THR A 58 13.73 3.10 -1.53
N ASP A 59 14.23 2.86 -0.31
CA ASP A 59 15.67 2.79 0.01
C ASP A 59 16.31 1.46 -0.42
N SER A 60 15.50 0.50 -0.88
CA SER A 60 15.92 -0.86 -1.18
C SER A 60 16.29 -1.05 -2.66
N PRO A 61 17.32 -1.84 -3.02
CA PRO A 61 17.72 -2.10 -4.42
C PRO A 61 16.69 -2.90 -5.24
N MET A 62 15.52 -3.17 -4.67
CA MET A 62 14.43 -3.99 -5.22
C MET A 62 13.60 -3.22 -6.27
N GLY A 63 14.28 -2.53 -7.19
CA GLY A 63 13.72 -1.56 -8.14
C GLY A 63 12.45 -1.99 -8.88
N PRO A 64 12.37 -3.18 -9.51
CA PRO A 64 11.17 -3.57 -10.25
C PRO A 64 9.99 -3.93 -9.35
N ALA A 65 10.23 -4.64 -8.24
CA ALA A 65 9.16 -5.08 -7.37
C ALA A 65 8.55 -3.91 -6.57
N VAL A 66 9.40 -3.00 -6.08
CA VAL A 66 8.91 -1.78 -5.41
C VAL A 66 8.10 -0.92 -6.36
N ARG A 67 8.51 -0.85 -7.63
CA ARG A 67 7.77 -0.12 -8.66
C ARG A 67 6.39 -0.72 -8.92
N GLU A 68 6.28 -2.05 -8.98
CA GLU A 68 4.97 -2.73 -9.13
C GLU A 68 4.03 -2.40 -7.96
N VAL A 69 4.52 -2.48 -6.73
CA VAL A 69 3.73 -2.15 -5.52
C VAL A 69 3.34 -0.66 -5.50
N GLN A 70 4.22 0.22 -5.98
CA GLN A 70 3.95 1.64 -6.08
C GLN A 70 2.89 1.96 -7.15
N ASP A 71 2.90 1.23 -8.26
CA ASP A 71 1.87 1.32 -9.31
C ASP A 71 0.51 0.83 -8.77
N GLU A 72 0.49 -0.30 -8.06
CA GLU A 72 -0.71 -0.79 -7.37
C GLU A 72 -1.23 0.22 -6.35
N LEU A 73 -0.35 0.81 -5.52
CA LEU A 73 -0.72 1.83 -4.54
C LEU A 73 -1.38 3.03 -5.24
N SER A 74 -0.79 3.50 -6.34
CA SER A 74 -1.34 4.64 -7.10
C SER A 74 -2.73 4.33 -7.66
N SER A 75 -2.95 3.10 -8.14
CA SER A 75 -4.29 2.66 -8.55
C SER A 75 -5.27 2.65 -7.39
N VAL A 76 -4.85 2.17 -6.21
CA VAL A 76 -5.69 2.13 -5.00
C VAL A 76 -6.04 3.55 -4.53
N GLU A 77 -5.11 4.50 -4.58
CA GLU A 77 -5.35 5.91 -4.25
C GLU A 77 -6.36 6.56 -5.21
N ALA A 78 -6.26 6.27 -6.51
CA ALA A 78 -7.21 6.75 -7.51
C ALA A 78 -8.62 6.21 -7.23
N ASP A 79 -8.74 4.92 -6.91
CA ASP A 79 -10.02 4.32 -6.53
C ASP A 79 -10.55 4.87 -5.20
N PHE A 80 -9.69 5.14 -4.22
CA PHE A 80 -10.07 5.78 -2.97
C PHE A 80 -10.62 7.19 -3.20
N GLY A 81 -9.96 7.99 -4.04
CA GLY A 81 -10.46 9.31 -4.43
C GLY A 81 -11.83 9.25 -5.10
N ARG A 82 -12.10 8.22 -5.91
CA ARG A 82 -13.43 7.97 -6.49
C ARG A 82 -14.46 7.59 -5.42
N ALA A 83 -14.09 6.78 -4.45
CA ALA A 83 -14.96 6.42 -3.32
C ALA A 83 -15.36 7.65 -2.51
N GLN A 84 -14.41 8.57 -2.26
CA GLN A 84 -14.67 9.82 -1.54
C GLN A 84 -15.59 10.77 -2.30
N GLN A 85 -15.50 10.81 -3.63
CA GLN A 85 -16.38 11.63 -4.47
C GLN A 85 -17.83 11.11 -4.55
N ASN A 86 -18.07 9.88 -4.11
CA ASN A 86 -19.37 9.22 -4.16
C ASN A 86 -20.11 9.24 -2.79
N THR A 87 -19.61 10.03 -1.83
CA THR A 87 -20.26 10.39 -0.55
C THR A 87 -20.95 11.73 -0.67
#